data_AF-A0A7S2MY60-F1
#
_entry.id   AF-A0A7S2MY60-F1
#
_cell.length_a   1.000
_cell.length_b   1.000
_cell.length_c   1.000
_cell.angle_alpha   90.00
_cell.angle_beta   90.00
_cell.angle_gamma   90.00
#
_symmetry.space_group_name_H-M   'P 1'
#
loop_
_entity.id
_entity.type
_entity.pdbx_description
1 polymer ?
#
loop_
_entity_poly.entity_id
_entity_poly.type
_entity_poly.pdbx_seq_one_letter_code
_entity_poly.pdbx_strand_id
1 'polypeptide(L)'
;GGWGGGKDGGKGDGGKGQTSRGLWVLPLHSMISVAEQRLVFQRPQRGLRKVVVTTNIAETSITIDDVEYVVDCGRHKQTKYDPANRISMLVDCVETKANAKQRRGRAGRVKPGVCYHLLNVRKWRRIEDFE
;
A
#
# COMPACT_ATOMS: atom_id res chain seq x y z
N GLY A 1 40.44 25.33 -26.67
CA GLY A 1 40.21 24.79 -25.31
C GLY A 1 39.79 25.93 -24.41
N GLY A 2 38.97 25.77 -23.38
CA GLY A 2 38.11 24.68 -22.96
C GLY A 2 37.19 25.32 -21.92
N TRP A 3 35.86 25.18 -22.08
CA TRP A 3 34.90 25.64 -21.08
C TRP A 3 34.57 24.42 -20.22
N GLY A 4 35.31 24.26 -19.13
CA GLY A 4 35.07 23.25 -18.11
C GLY A 4 34.34 23.89 -16.93
N GLY A 5 33.22 23.33 -16.51
CA GLY A 5 32.53 23.78 -15.31
C GLY A 5 31.10 23.28 -15.12
N GLY A 6 30.82 22.03 -15.46
CA GLY A 6 29.61 21.36 -14.99
C GLY A 6 29.67 21.22 -13.47
N LYS A 7 28.76 21.91 -12.76
CA LYS A 7 28.43 21.60 -11.36
C LYS A 7 27.07 20.94 -11.34
N ASP A 8 27.07 19.62 -11.46
CA ASP A 8 25.94 18.77 -11.08
C ASP A 8 25.81 18.83 -9.56
N GLY A 9 25.02 19.79 -9.10
CA GLY A 9 24.56 19.87 -7.72
C GLY A 9 23.48 18.82 -7.47
N GLY A 10 23.87 17.55 -7.40
CA GLY A 10 23.04 16.48 -6.87
C GLY A 10 22.75 16.74 -5.39
N LYS A 11 21.69 17.49 -5.10
CA LYS A 11 21.14 17.63 -3.75
C LYS A 11 20.66 16.25 -3.30
N GLY A 12 21.34 15.71 -2.29
CA GLY A 12 20.96 14.48 -1.60
C GLY A 12 19.54 14.60 -1.08
N ASP A 13 18.68 13.70 -1.54
CA ASP A 13 17.36 13.50 -0.98
C ASP A 13 17.51 12.68 0.31
N GLY A 14 17.08 13.29 1.42
CA GLY A 14 17.22 12.76 2.76
C GLY A 14 16.42 11.46 2.91
N GLY A 15 17.15 10.36 3.08
CA GLY A 15 16.60 9.04 3.31
C GLY A 15 15.67 8.98 4.53
N LYS A 16 14.38 9.22 4.31
CA LYS A 16 13.32 8.81 5.21
C LYS A 16 12.73 7.50 4.66
N GLY A 17 12.99 6.39 5.34
CA GLY A 17 12.40 5.07 5.03
C GLY A 17 13.32 4.02 4.40
N GLN A 18 14.62 4.31 4.24
CA GLN A 18 15.59 3.32 3.77
C GLN A 18 16.13 2.47 4.92
N THR A 19 16.05 1.15 4.80
CA THR A 19 16.62 0.20 5.78
C THR A 19 17.98 -0.32 5.29
N SER A 20 18.81 -0.80 6.22
CA SER A 20 20.09 -1.47 5.90
C SER A 20 19.96 -2.68 4.97
N ARG A 21 18.74 -3.18 4.76
CA ARG A 21 18.41 -4.31 3.87
C ARG A 21 17.98 -3.90 2.45
N GLY A 22 18.18 -2.64 2.06
CA GLY A 22 17.80 -2.15 0.73
C GLY A 22 16.27 -2.09 0.53
N LEU A 23 15.51 -1.87 1.59
CA LEU A 23 14.08 -1.61 1.50
C LEU A 23 13.81 -0.12 1.56
N TRP A 24 12.89 0.35 0.73
CA TRP A 24 12.30 1.68 0.82
C TRP A 24 10.84 1.55 1.26
N VAL A 25 10.59 1.80 2.55
CA VAL A 25 9.28 1.58 3.18
C VAL A 25 8.50 2.88 3.18
N LEU A 26 7.31 2.86 2.59
CA LEU A 26 6.43 4.03 2.44
C LEU A 26 5.07 3.75 3.08
N PRO A 27 4.64 4.55 4.07
CA PRO A 27 3.29 4.45 4.61
C PRO A 27 2.27 5.14 3.68
N LEU A 28 1.08 4.56 3.56
CA LEU A 28 -0.03 5.12 2.78
C LEU A 28 -1.33 5.04 3.59
N HIS A 29 -1.76 6.19 4.10
CA HIS A 29 -2.94 6.37 4.95
C HIS A 29 -3.54 7.75 4.68
N SER A 30 -4.86 7.88 4.84
CA SER A 30 -5.60 9.15 4.67
C SER A 30 -5.11 10.34 5.52
N MET A 31 -4.32 10.10 6.57
CA MET A 31 -3.83 11.15 7.49
C MET A 31 -2.40 11.61 7.15
N ILE A 32 -1.76 10.97 6.16
CA ILE A 32 -0.42 11.32 5.70
C ILE A 32 -0.54 12.47 4.70
N SER A 33 0.44 13.38 4.67
CA SER A 33 0.41 14.52 3.76
C SER A 33 0.36 14.07 2.29
N VAL A 34 -0.30 14.85 1.43
CA VAL A 34 -0.39 14.54 0.00
C VAL A 34 1.00 14.41 -0.63
N ALA A 35 1.96 15.23 -0.20
CA ALA A 35 3.34 15.16 -0.67
C ALA A 35 3.99 13.81 -0.35
N GLU A 36 3.83 13.30 0.87
CA GLU A 36 4.36 11.99 1.26
C GLU A 36 3.60 10.84 0.59
N GLN A 37 2.27 10.93 0.46
CA GLN A 37 1.48 9.93 -0.27
C GLN A 37 1.94 9.82 -1.73
N ARG A 38 2.35 10.92 -2.37
CA ARG A 38 2.83 10.90 -3.76
C ARG A 38 4.11 10.08 -3.96
N LEU A 39 4.89 9.83 -2.91
CA LEU A 39 6.10 9.02 -3.00
C LEU A 39 5.80 7.58 -3.44
N VAL A 40 4.60 7.05 -3.15
CA VAL A 40 4.24 5.67 -3.52
C VAL A 40 4.16 5.45 -5.02
N PHE A 41 3.98 6.52 -5.81
CA PHE A 41 3.94 6.47 -7.28
C PHE A 41 5.33 6.52 -7.92
N GLN A 42 6.37 6.86 -7.16
CA GLN A 42 7.74 6.87 -7.66
C GLN A 42 8.30 5.45 -7.71
N ARG A 43 9.13 5.17 -8.72
CA ARG A 43 9.86 3.91 -8.81
C ARG A 43 11.05 3.90 -7.83
N PRO A 44 11.39 2.75 -7.22
CA PRO A 44 12.54 2.68 -6.33
C PRO A 44 13.84 2.93 -7.09
N GLN A 45 14.82 3.53 -6.42
CA GLN A 45 16.20 3.59 -6.93
C GLN A 45 16.77 2.18 -7.10
N ARG A 46 17.75 2.03 -8.00
CA ARG A 46 18.40 0.74 -8.25
C ARG A 46 18.99 0.18 -6.96
N GLY A 47 18.71 -1.10 -6.71
CA GLY A 47 19.14 -1.80 -5.49
C GLY A 47 18.16 -1.67 -4.32
N LEU A 48 17.08 -0.88 -4.45
CA LEU A 48 16.03 -0.80 -3.45
C LEU A 48 14.77 -1.57 -3.87
N ARG A 49 14.13 -2.20 -2.90
CA ARG A 49 12.76 -2.72 -3.04
C ARG A 49 11.79 -1.77 -2.35
N LYS A 50 10.85 -1.22 -3.12
CA LYS A 50 9.74 -0.44 -2.57
C LYS A 50 8.77 -1.35 -1.82
N VAL A 51 8.39 -0.95 -0.61
CA VAL A 51 7.39 -1.62 0.21
C VAL A 51 6.38 -0.57 0.66
N VAL A 52 5.14 -0.69 0.19
CA VAL A 52 4.07 0.22 0.58
C VAL A 52 3.23 -0.45 1.67
N VAL A 53 3.13 0.19 2.84
CA VAL A 53 2.29 -0.27 3.95
C VAL A 53 1.03 0.59 3.97
N THR A 54 -0.13 -0.01 3.77
CA THR A 54 -1.37 0.73 3.53
C THR A 54 -2.58 0.13 4.23
N THR A 55 -3.60 0.96 4.44
CA THR A 55 -4.95 0.54 4.83
C THR A 55 -5.78 0.20 3.59
N ASN A 56 -7.09 -0.01 3.76
CA ASN A 56 -8.02 -0.19 2.64
C ASN A 56 -8.12 1.03 1.68
N ILE A 57 -7.44 2.15 1.94
CA ILE A 57 -7.37 3.29 1.02
C ILE A 57 -6.78 2.91 -0.36
N ALA A 58 -5.91 1.91 -0.40
CA ALA A 58 -5.35 1.40 -1.65
C ALA A 58 -6.28 0.43 -2.40
N GLU A 59 -7.46 0.10 -1.88
CA GLU A 59 -8.31 -0.96 -2.43
C GLU A 59 -9.02 -0.55 -3.72
N THR A 60 -9.54 0.68 -3.81
CA THR A 60 -10.32 1.16 -4.97
C THR A 60 -9.66 2.31 -5.72
N SER A 61 -9.19 3.36 -5.03
CA SER A 61 -8.86 4.63 -5.70
C SER A 61 -7.37 4.91 -5.96
N ILE A 62 -6.45 4.07 -5.51
CA ILE A 62 -5.00 4.30 -5.69
C ILE A 62 -4.40 3.24 -6.61
N THR A 63 -3.82 3.67 -7.72
CA THR A 63 -3.14 2.79 -8.68
C THR A 63 -1.63 2.99 -8.59
N ILE A 64 -0.94 1.97 -8.07
CA ILE A 64 0.52 1.91 -8.03
C ILE A 64 0.95 0.87 -9.06
N ASP A 65 1.56 1.32 -10.15
CA ASP A 65 1.76 0.51 -11.35
C ASP A 65 2.80 -0.61 -11.20
N ASP A 66 3.76 -0.44 -10.29
CA ASP A 66 4.90 -1.35 -10.09
C ASP A 66 4.68 -2.35 -8.94
N VAL A 67 3.43 -2.62 -8.56
CA VAL A 67 3.10 -3.64 -7.55
C VAL A 67 3.10 -5.04 -8.18
N GLU A 68 4.03 -5.87 -7.72
CA GLU A 68 4.13 -7.30 -8.09
C GLU A 68 3.62 -8.23 -7.00
N TYR A 69 3.74 -7.81 -5.75
CA TYR A 69 3.43 -8.63 -4.59
C TYR A 69 2.45 -7.87 -3.71
N VAL A 70 1.34 -8.53 -3.39
CA VAL A 70 0.37 -8.06 -2.40
C VAL A 70 0.44 -9.02 -1.21
N VAL A 71 0.57 -8.46 -0.01
CA VAL A 71 0.45 -9.21 1.25
C VAL A 71 -0.81 -8.72 1.93
N ASP A 72 -1.80 -9.60 2.01
CA ASP A 72 -3.13 -9.28 2.48
C ASP A 72 -3.36 -9.89 3.87
N CYS A 73 -3.45 -9.03 4.88
CA CYS A 73 -3.69 -9.44 6.26
C CYS A 73 -5.14 -9.92 6.51
N GLY A 74 -6.04 -9.63 5.56
CA GLY A 74 -7.48 -9.91 5.59
C GLY A 74 -8.27 -9.44 6.80
N ARG A 75 -7.83 -8.31 7.34
CA ARG A 75 -8.60 -7.45 8.24
C ARG A 75 -8.47 -6.01 7.78
N HIS A 76 -9.41 -5.17 8.18
CA HIS A 76 -9.34 -3.74 7.99
C HIS A 76 -10.16 -3.04 9.07
N LYS A 77 -9.88 -1.76 9.32
CA LYS A 77 -10.72 -0.93 10.18
C LYS A 77 -11.70 -0.15 9.33
N GLN A 78 -12.97 -0.12 9.74
CA GLN A 78 -14.03 0.61 9.06
C GLN A 78 -14.82 1.42 10.09
N THR A 79 -15.20 2.64 9.73
CA THR A 79 -16.11 3.44 10.54
C THR A 79 -17.52 2.88 10.38
N LYS A 80 -18.14 2.43 11.48
CA LYS A 80 -19.55 2.01 11.52
C LYS A 80 -20.35 3.00 12.36
N TYR A 81 -21.55 3.34 11.88
CA TYR A 81 -22.47 4.23 12.57
C TYR A 81 -23.52 3.42 13.34
N ASP A 82 -23.64 3.67 14.63
CA ASP A 82 -24.72 3.15 15.47
C ASP A 82 -25.83 4.21 15.56
N PRO A 83 -26.98 4.01 14.89
CA PRO A 83 -28.07 4.98 14.89
C PRO A 83 -28.79 5.08 16.24
N ALA A 84 -28.78 4.02 17.06
CA ALA A 84 -29.45 4.03 18.36
C ALA A 84 -28.72 4.94 19.34
N ASN A 85 -27.39 4.88 19.33
CA ASN A 85 -26.54 5.70 20.21
C ASN A 85 -26.05 7.00 19.55
N ARG A 86 -26.27 7.17 18.24
CA ARG A 86 -25.77 8.31 17.42
C ARG A 86 -24.26 8.47 17.45
N ILE A 87 -23.52 7.36 17.50
CA ILE A 87 -22.05 7.35 17.60
C ILE A 87 -21.46 6.64 16.37
N SER A 88 -20.37 7.20 15.84
CA SER A 88 -19.52 6.54 14.86
C SER A 88 -18.30 5.92 15.56
N MET A 89 -18.04 4.64 15.30
CA MET A 89 -16.92 3.91 15.91
C MET A 89 -16.05 3.28 14.83
N LEU A 90 -14.75 3.22 15.11
CA LEU A 90 -13.79 2.53 14.24
C LEU A 90 -13.72 1.05 14.65
N VAL A 91 -14.32 0.18 13.86
CA VAL A 91 -14.45 -1.25 14.15
C VAL A 91 -13.43 -2.05 13.35
N ASP A 92 -12.80 -3.02 13.98
CA ASP A 92 -11.95 -3.99 13.30
C ASP A 92 -12.81 -5.07 12.63
N CYS A 93 -12.72 -5.15 11.30
CA CYS A 93 -13.55 -5.98 10.44
C CYS A 93 -12.70 -7.02 9.74
N VAL A 94 -13.28 -8.21 9.52
CA VAL A 94 -12.68 -9.21 8.64
C VAL A 94 -12.96 -8.80 7.20
N GLU A 95 -12.01 -9.06 6.29
CA GLU A 95 -12.26 -8.80 4.87
C GLU A 95 -13.31 -9.74 4.27
N THR A 96 -14.01 -9.26 3.26
CA THR A 96 -14.89 -10.08 2.41
C THR A 96 -14.09 -10.70 1.25
N LYS A 97 -14.66 -11.71 0.58
CA LYS A 97 -14.04 -12.27 -0.64
C LYS A 97 -13.95 -11.23 -1.75
N ALA A 98 -14.89 -10.29 -1.83
CA ALA A 98 -14.82 -9.17 -2.75
C ALA A 98 -13.61 -8.27 -2.48
N ASN A 99 -13.36 -7.89 -1.21
CA ASN A 99 -12.18 -7.07 -0.86
C ASN A 99 -10.88 -7.79 -1.22
N ALA A 100 -10.75 -9.07 -0.84
CA ALA A 100 -9.59 -9.89 -1.15
C ALA A 100 -9.35 -9.98 -2.68
N LYS A 101 -10.42 -10.06 -3.48
CA LYS A 101 -10.35 -10.04 -4.95
C LYS A 101 -9.86 -8.70 -5.49
N GLN A 102 -10.33 -7.57 -4.94
CA GLN A 102 -9.88 -6.24 -5.33
C GLN A 102 -8.39 -6.04 -4.99
N ARG A 103 -7.96 -6.46 -3.79
CA ARG A 103 -6.56 -6.43 -3.34
C ARG A 103 -5.65 -7.28 -4.21
N ARG A 104 -6.07 -8.50 -4.55
CA ARG A 104 -5.34 -9.35 -5.50
C ARG A 104 -5.12 -8.64 -6.84
N GLY A 105 -6.12 -7.90 -7.32
CA GLY A 105 -6.03 -7.09 -8.54
C GLY A 105 -5.06 -5.90 -8.48
N ARG A 106 -4.43 -5.63 -7.33
CA ARG A 106 -3.33 -4.66 -7.22
C ARG A 106 -1.99 -5.21 -7.70
N ALA A 107 -1.78 -6.52 -7.62
CA ALA A 107 -0.70 -7.20 -8.32
C ALA A 107 -1.16 -7.60 -9.73
N GLY A 108 -0.22 -7.85 -10.64
CA GLY A 108 -0.56 -8.46 -11.93
C GLY A 108 -0.92 -7.50 -13.06
N ARG A 109 -0.84 -6.17 -12.85
CA ARG A 109 -1.21 -5.19 -13.89
C ARG A 109 -0.21 -5.10 -15.03
N VAL A 110 1.07 -4.91 -14.70
CA VAL A 110 2.14 -4.67 -15.69
C VAL A 110 2.94 -5.94 -15.99
N LYS A 111 2.94 -6.90 -15.06
CA LYS A 111 3.61 -8.20 -15.16
C LYS A 111 2.95 -9.21 -14.22
N PRO A 112 3.17 -10.52 -14.37
CA PRO A 112 2.65 -11.52 -13.44
C PRO A 112 2.95 -11.16 -11.98
N GLY A 113 1.95 -11.27 -11.13
CA GLY A 113 2.03 -10.88 -9.73
C GLY A 113 1.46 -11.95 -8.80
N VAL A 114 1.79 -11.85 -7.52
CA VAL A 114 1.39 -12.80 -6.48
C VAL A 114 0.67 -12.06 -5.36
N CYS A 115 -0.43 -12.65 -4.88
CA CYS A 115 -1.16 -12.17 -3.72
C CYS A 115 -1.11 -13.23 -2.61
N TYR A 116 -0.55 -12.88 -1.47
CA TYR A 116 -0.46 -13.72 -0.28
C TYR A 116 -1.58 -13.34 0.69
N HIS A 117 -2.60 -14.19 0.82
CA HIS A 117 -3.63 -14.00 1.83
C HIS A 117 -3.20 -14.67 3.13
N LEU A 118 -3.09 -13.89 4.21
CA LEU A 118 -2.69 -14.37 5.55
C LEU A 118 -3.89 -14.92 6.35
N LEU A 119 -4.91 -15.43 5.65
CA LEU A 119 -6.01 -16.17 6.24
C LEU A 119 -5.81 -17.67 6.05
N ASN A 120 -6.02 -18.43 7.12
CA ASN A 120 -6.10 -19.87 6.99
C ASN A 120 -7.38 -20.28 6.23
N VAL A 121 -7.33 -21.46 5.61
CA VAL A 121 -8.43 -22.00 4.78
C VAL A 121 -9.75 -22.10 5.55
N ARG A 122 -9.71 -22.40 6.86
CA ARG A 122 -10.92 -22.48 7.69
C ARG A 122 -11.61 -21.13 7.82
N LYS A 123 -10.86 -20.05 8.04
CA LYS A 123 -11.38 -18.68 8.08
C LYS A 123 -11.88 -18.24 6.71
N TRP A 124 -11.11 -18.49 5.65
CA TRP A 124 -11.50 -18.15 4.27
C TRP A 124 -12.85 -18.73 3.85
N ARG A 125 -13.19 -19.94 4.31
CA ARG A 125 -14.50 -20.55 4.02
C ARG A 125 -15.68 -19.84 4.70
N ARG A 126 -15.42 -19.03 5.73
CA ARG A 126 -16.43 -18.39 6.57
C ARG A 126 -16.57 -16.89 6.34
N ILE A 127 -15.63 -16.26 5.61
CA ILE A 127 -15.76 -14.85 5.29
C ILE A 127 -16.87 -14.66 4.25
N GLU A 128 -17.59 -13.55 4.40
CA GLU A 128 -18.71 -13.18 3.54
C GLU A 128 -18.22 -12.84 2.13
N ASP A 129 -19.10 -12.99 1.14
CA ASP A 129 -18.75 -12.68 -0.25
C ASP A 129 -18.65 -11.15 -0.47
N PHE A 130 -19.49 -10.38 0.22
CA PHE A 130 -19.65 -8.92 0.12
C PHE A 130 -19.96 -8.32 1.51
N GLU A 131 -19.89 -6.99 1.64
CA GLU A 131 -20.30 -6.24 2.85
C GLU A 131 -21.83 -6.13 2.98
#